data_AF-A0A7C4PAR5-F1
#
_entry.id   AF-A0A7C4PAR5-F1
#
_cell.length_a   1.000
_cell.length_b   1.000
_cell.length_c   1.000
_cell.angle_alpha   90.00
_cell.angle_beta   90.00
_cell.angle_gamma   90.00
#
_symmetry.space_group_name_H-M   'P 1'
#
loop_
_entity.id
_entity.type
_entity.pdbx_description
1 polymer ?
#
loop_
_entity_poly.entity_id
_entity_poly.type
_entity_poly.pdbx_seq_one_letter_code
_entity_poly.pdbx_strand_id
1 'polypeptide(L)'
;MENTLVHLRLHKILLKLAHSKENKDYYLIANKYFNLEGNKMEEQVFITPNTTLSQLKVNFPQAYNFVFDNVDYLSQIKNSNLISIMSDSINISMIAEYSKIPLHQLINKLREVSGVIINEVENNPRPQWLKSESISNSLDAREIIMNGGHPLDQVMEEVKKLDKNKIFELITPFAPDPLINIFRSQGFEVWVEQESVNLYKTYIKNKE
;
A
#
# COMPACT_ATOMS: atom_id res chain seq x y z
N MET A 1 17.13 -17.47 27.25
CA MET A 1 17.66 -16.10 27.10
C MET A 1 18.58 -15.93 25.89
N GLU A 2 19.43 -16.91 25.54
CA GLU A 2 20.29 -16.81 24.34
C GLU A 2 19.53 -16.75 23.01
N ASN A 3 18.45 -17.52 22.83
CA ASN A 3 17.65 -17.50 21.59
C ASN A 3 17.01 -16.13 21.30
N THR A 4 16.64 -15.38 22.34
CA THR A 4 16.04 -14.05 22.21
C THR A 4 17.06 -13.02 21.73
N LEU A 5 18.31 -13.12 22.20
CA LEU A 5 19.41 -12.24 21.76
C LEU A 5 19.86 -12.54 20.33
N VAL A 6 19.85 -13.82 19.92
CA VAL A 6 20.14 -14.25 18.54
C VAL A 6 19.05 -13.75 17.58
N HIS A 7 17.78 -13.82 17.98
CA HIS A 7 16.66 -13.26 17.21
C HIS A 7 16.72 -11.73 17.08
N LEU A 8 17.07 -11.01 18.15
CA LEU A 8 17.27 -9.56 18.12
C LEU A 8 18.43 -9.14 17.22
N ARG A 9 19.50 -9.94 17.16
CA ARG A 9 20.63 -9.71 16.24
C ARG A 9 20.25 -10.00 14.80
N LEU A 10 19.55 -11.09 14.51
CA LEU A 10 19.02 -11.40 13.17
C LEU A 10 18.03 -10.34 12.69
N HIS A 11 17.14 -9.87 13.55
CA HIS A 11 16.18 -8.80 13.24
C HIS A 11 16.89 -7.47 12.94
N LYS A 12 17.92 -7.09 13.70
CA LYS A 12 18.74 -5.89 13.42
C LYS A 12 19.57 -6.02 12.14
N ILE A 13 20.01 -7.24 11.78
CA ILE A 13 20.72 -7.52 10.53
C ILE A 13 19.75 -7.44 9.34
N LEU A 14 18.53 -7.99 9.47
CA LEU A 14 17.49 -7.91 8.45
C LEU A 14 17.00 -6.47 8.24
N LEU A 15 16.88 -5.65 9.29
CA LEU A 15 16.62 -4.21 9.17
C LEU A 15 17.76 -3.47 8.46
N LYS A 16 19.02 -3.83 8.72
CA LYS A 16 20.18 -3.28 7.97
C LYS A 16 20.19 -3.69 6.49
N LEU A 17 19.67 -4.88 6.15
CA LEU A 17 19.56 -5.36 4.76
C LEU A 17 18.36 -4.73 4.04
N ALA A 18 17.22 -4.58 4.73
CA ALA A 18 16.09 -3.78 4.28
C ALA A 18 16.54 -2.35 3.97
N HIS A 19 17.50 -1.83 4.75
CA HIS A 19 18.22 -0.58 4.52
C HIS A 19 19.15 -0.54 3.27
N SER A 20 19.03 -1.43 2.28
CA SER A 20 19.83 -1.37 1.03
C SER A 20 19.05 -1.23 -0.30
N LYS A 21 17.72 -1.36 -0.35
CA LYS A 21 16.93 -1.19 -1.60
C LYS A 21 15.72 -0.26 -1.41
N GLU A 22 15.39 0.52 -2.44
CA GLU A 22 14.57 1.75 -2.47
C GLU A 22 13.07 1.62 -2.13
N ASN A 23 12.69 1.01 -1.00
CA ASN A 23 11.30 1.06 -0.54
C ASN A 23 11.15 0.95 1.00
N LYS A 24 12.13 1.45 1.77
CA LYS A 24 12.16 1.31 3.24
C LYS A 24 11.16 2.19 3.96
N ASP A 25 10.83 3.34 3.38
CA ASP A 25 10.13 4.39 4.13
C ASP A 25 8.73 3.92 4.52
N TYR A 26 8.01 3.23 3.62
CA TYR A 26 6.70 2.67 3.97
C TYR A 26 6.76 1.65 5.11
N TYR A 27 7.74 0.74 5.08
CA TYR A 27 7.92 -0.26 6.13
C TYR A 27 8.43 0.34 7.44
N LEU A 28 9.31 1.35 7.39
CA LEU A 28 9.81 2.04 8.56
C LEU A 28 8.67 2.81 9.24
N ILE A 29 7.83 3.47 8.45
CA ILE A 29 6.65 4.20 8.93
C ILE A 29 5.62 3.22 9.48
N ALA A 30 5.29 2.14 8.77
CA ALA A 30 4.38 1.11 9.29
C ALA A 30 4.91 0.50 10.61
N ASN A 31 6.17 0.06 10.64
CA ASN A 31 6.77 -0.52 11.86
C ASN A 31 6.87 0.50 13.02
N LYS A 32 7.05 1.79 12.74
CA LYS A 32 7.00 2.87 13.74
C LYS A 32 5.63 2.95 14.44
N TYR A 33 4.54 2.60 13.75
CA TYR A 33 3.18 2.65 14.30
C TYR A 33 2.66 1.30 14.86
N PHE A 34 3.30 0.17 14.56
CA PHE A 34 2.81 -1.19 14.87
C PHE A 34 3.61 -1.97 15.92
N ASN A 35 4.33 -1.31 16.82
CA ASN A 35 4.99 -2.00 17.94
C ASN A 35 3.97 -2.43 19.03
N LEU A 36 2.96 -3.21 18.63
CA LEU A 36 1.92 -3.80 19.45
C LEU A 36 2.21 -5.30 19.58
N GLU A 37 2.71 -5.67 20.76
CA GLU A 37 2.62 -7.00 21.37
C GLU A 37 2.63 -8.22 20.43
N GLY A 38 3.82 -8.59 19.95
CA GLY A 38 4.12 -9.99 19.57
C GLY A 38 3.43 -10.57 18.33
N ASN A 39 2.46 -9.89 17.73
CA ASN A 39 1.87 -10.30 16.45
C ASN A 39 2.71 -9.73 15.30
N LYS A 40 3.55 -10.59 14.72
CA LYS A 40 4.14 -10.34 13.41
C LYS A 40 3.00 -10.12 12.43
N MET A 41 2.80 -8.89 11.94
CA MET A 41 2.04 -8.73 10.71
C MET A 41 2.81 -9.48 9.63
N GLU A 42 2.14 -10.43 8.97
CA GLU A 42 2.65 -11.00 7.74
C GLU A 42 2.94 -9.85 6.78
N GLU A 43 4.11 -9.92 6.14
CA GLU A 43 4.64 -8.90 5.24
C GLU A 43 3.67 -8.68 4.07
N GLN A 44 2.68 -7.81 4.26
CA GLN A 44 1.81 -7.38 3.18
C GLN A 44 2.61 -6.41 2.30
N VAL A 45 3.29 -6.98 1.31
CA VAL A 45 3.88 -6.19 0.23
C VAL A 45 2.73 -5.51 -0.52
N PHE A 46 2.92 -4.26 -0.94
CA PHE A 46 1.94 -3.54 -1.76
C PHE A 46 2.47 -3.34 -3.17
N ILE A 47 1.57 -3.40 -4.15
CA ILE A 47 1.87 -3.00 -5.53
C ILE A 47 1.65 -1.49 -5.60
N THR A 48 2.76 -0.74 -5.70
CA THR A 48 2.83 0.72 -5.78
C THR A 48 3.55 1.12 -7.07
N PRO A 49 3.59 2.43 -7.42
CA PRO A 49 4.36 2.90 -8.58
C PRO A 49 5.82 2.43 -8.60
N ASN A 50 6.44 2.35 -7.41
CA ASN A 50 7.85 1.98 -7.24
C ASN A 50 8.09 0.46 -7.11
N THR A 51 7.05 -0.37 -7.14
CA THR A 51 7.23 -1.83 -7.09
C THR A 51 8.00 -2.30 -8.33
N THR A 52 9.12 -2.99 -8.10
CA THR A 52 10.01 -3.45 -9.18
C THR A 52 9.54 -4.79 -9.77
N LEU A 53 10.02 -5.14 -10.97
CA LEU A 53 9.80 -6.48 -11.54
C LEU A 53 10.35 -7.59 -10.65
N SER A 54 11.48 -7.36 -9.98
CA SER A 54 12.04 -8.33 -9.03
C SER A 54 11.14 -8.52 -7.81
N GLN A 55 10.58 -7.43 -7.27
CA GLN A 55 9.61 -7.48 -6.17
C GLN A 55 8.30 -8.15 -6.61
N LEU A 56 7.78 -7.86 -7.81
CA LEU A 56 6.63 -8.58 -8.36
C LEU A 56 6.92 -10.08 -8.49
N LYS A 57 8.10 -10.47 -8.99
CA LYS A 57 8.44 -11.89 -9.16
C LYS A 57 8.43 -12.65 -7.84
N VAL A 58 8.95 -12.04 -6.78
CA VAL A 58 9.06 -12.67 -5.45
C VAL A 58 7.71 -12.67 -4.73
N ASN A 59 7.00 -11.54 -4.73
CA ASN A 59 5.84 -11.33 -3.86
C ASN A 59 4.50 -11.55 -4.57
N PHE A 60 4.46 -11.39 -5.90
CA PHE A 60 3.27 -11.51 -6.73
C PHE A 60 3.54 -12.22 -8.07
N PRO A 61 3.96 -13.50 -8.06
CA PRO A 61 4.33 -14.23 -9.28
C PRO A 61 3.29 -14.17 -10.41
N GLN A 62 2.01 -14.14 -10.05
CA GLN A 62 0.86 -14.00 -10.95
C GLN A 62 0.82 -12.63 -11.64
N ALA A 63 1.08 -11.54 -10.92
CA ALA A 63 1.21 -10.21 -11.51
C ALA A 63 2.48 -10.08 -12.36
N TYR A 64 3.59 -10.70 -11.93
CA TYR A 64 4.80 -10.78 -12.74
C TYR A 64 4.51 -11.45 -14.09
N ASN A 65 3.85 -12.61 -14.10
CA ASN A 65 3.47 -13.30 -15.33
C ASN A 65 2.53 -12.45 -16.19
N PHE A 66 1.52 -11.81 -15.58
CA PHE A 66 0.61 -10.90 -16.28
C PHE A 66 1.35 -9.81 -17.03
N VAL A 67 2.36 -9.16 -16.41
CA VAL A 67 3.18 -8.14 -17.08
C VAL A 67 3.83 -8.71 -18.33
N PHE A 68 4.51 -9.86 -18.23
CA PHE A 68 5.20 -10.44 -19.39
C PHE A 68 4.25 -10.91 -20.50
N ASP A 69 3.03 -11.29 -20.15
CA ASP A 69 2.07 -11.80 -21.12
C ASP A 69 1.30 -10.66 -21.83
N ASN A 70 1.30 -9.44 -21.28
CA ASN A 70 0.51 -8.31 -21.77
C ASN A 70 1.33 -7.06 -22.13
N VAL A 71 2.65 -7.06 -21.89
CA VAL A 71 3.55 -5.94 -22.19
C VAL A 71 4.55 -6.37 -23.26
N ASP A 72 4.29 -5.95 -24.50
CA ASP A 72 5.00 -6.41 -25.70
C ASP A 72 6.52 -6.34 -25.58
N TYR A 73 7.08 -5.22 -25.11
CA TYR A 73 8.53 -5.05 -25.02
C TYR A 73 9.19 -5.95 -23.96
N LEU A 74 8.45 -6.38 -22.95
CA LEU A 74 8.91 -7.32 -21.93
C LEU A 74 8.72 -8.77 -22.36
N SER A 75 7.63 -9.07 -23.08
CA SER A 75 7.32 -10.42 -23.58
C SER A 75 8.48 -11.03 -24.38
N GLN A 76 9.16 -10.21 -25.18
CA GLN A 76 10.28 -10.60 -26.05
C GLN A 76 11.54 -11.04 -25.27
N ILE A 77 11.65 -10.66 -24.00
CA ILE A 77 12.86 -10.87 -23.18
C ILE A 77 12.60 -11.65 -21.89
N LYS A 78 11.40 -12.23 -21.71
CA LYS A 78 10.96 -12.98 -20.50
C LYS A 78 12.00 -13.99 -19.99
N ASN A 79 12.66 -14.71 -20.91
CA ASN A 79 13.62 -15.77 -20.60
C ASN A 79 15.08 -15.36 -20.83
N SER A 80 15.38 -14.06 -20.89
CA SER A 80 16.73 -13.54 -21.10
C SER A 80 17.45 -13.29 -19.77
N ASN A 81 18.76 -13.56 -19.73
CA ASN A 81 19.64 -13.17 -18.62
C ASN A 81 19.60 -11.66 -18.36
N LEU A 82 19.31 -10.85 -19.39
CA LEU A 82 19.19 -9.41 -19.31
C LEU A 82 18.09 -8.99 -18.32
N ILE A 83 16.91 -9.61 -18.39
CA ILE A 83 15.79 -9.33 -17.49
C ILE A 83 16.16 -9.62 -16.04
N SER A 84 16.90 -10.71 -15.79
CA SER A 84 17.35 -11.03 -14.44
C SER A 84 18.29 -9.99 -13.84
N ILE A 85 19.00 -9.24 -14.68
CA ILE A 85 19.94 -8.19 -14.25
C ILE A 85 19.20 -6.87 -14.02
N MET A 86 18.30 -6.49 -14.93
CA MET A 86 17.61 -5.18 -14.88
C MET A 86 16.30 -5.18 -14.08
N SER A 87 15.80 -6.34 -13.62
CA SER A 87 14.50 -6.44 -12.94
C SER A 87 14.39 -5.60 -11.65
N ASP A 88 15.53 -5.26 -11.04
CA ASP A 88 15.58 -4.36 -9.89
C ASP A 88 15.39 -2.87 -10.27
N SER A 89 15.66 -2.50 -11.52
CA SER A 89 15.59 -1.11 -12.00
C SER A 89 14.31 -0.80 -12.79
N ILE A 90 13.52 -1.83 -13.14
CA ILE A 90 12.24 -1.65 -13.84
C ILE A 90 11.12 -1.69 -12.82
N ASN A 91 10.37 -0.60 -12.70
CA ASN A 91 9.21 -0.47 -11.81
C ASN A 91 7.88 -0.31 -12.57
N ILE A 92 6.77 -0.32 -11.84
CA ILE A 92 5.42 -0.21 -12.44
C ILE A 92 5.23 1.11 -13.18
N SER A 93 5.77 2.22 -12.67
CA SER A 93 5.74 3.53 -13.36
C SER A 93 6.35 3.45 -14.74
N MET A 94 7.55 2.87 -14.87
CA MET A 94 8.20 2.69 -16.17
C MET A 94 7.37 1.78 -17.08
N ILE A 95 6.85 0.67 -16.56
CA ILE A 95 6.03 -0.25 -17.36
C ILE A 95 4.78 0.46 -17.90
N ALA A 96 4.11 1.25 -17.06
CA ALA A 96 2.95 2.05 -17.46
C ALA A 96 3.30 3.05 -18.57
N GLU A 97 4.41 3.78 -18.40
CA GLU A 97 4.92 4.77 -19.35
C GLU A 97 5.22 4.13 -20.73
N TYR A 98 6.05 3.08 -20.76
CA TYR A 98 6.44 2.42 -22.01
C TYR A 98 5.26 1.72 -22.70
N SER A 99 4.31 1.20 -21.93
CA SER A 99 3.11 0.51 -22.46
C SER A 99 1.98 1.49 -22.81
N LYS A 100 2.12 2.79 -22.50
CA LYS A 100 1.07 3.81 -22.60
C LYS A 100 -0.23 3.42 -21.88
N ILE A 101 -0.11 2.65 -20.80
CA ILE A 101 -1.22 2.26 -19.93
C ILE A 101 -1.27 3.27 -18.78
N PRO A 102 -2.42 3.88 -18.44
CA PRO A 102 -2.51 4.74 -17.28
C PRO A 102 -2.07 4.00 -16.00
N LEU A 103 -1.12 4.58 -15.26
CA LEU A 103 -0.44 3.91 -14.13
C LEU A 103 -1.41 3.34 -13.08
N HIS A 104 -2.48 4.06 -12.76
CA HIS A 104 -3.50 3.58 -11.82
C HIS A 104 -4.22 2.32 -12.34
N GLN A 105 -4.49 2.22 -13.65
CA GLN A 105 -5.17 1.05 -14.24
C GLN A 105 -4.25 -0.15 -14.18
N LEU A 106 -2.96 0.04 -14.48
CA LEU A 106 -1.98 -1.02 -14.36
C LEU A 106 -1.88 -1.50 -12.91
N ILE A 107 -1.75 -0.61 -11.92
CA ILE A 107 -1.70 -0.98 -10.51
C ILE A 107 -2.96 -1.73 -10.07
N ASN A 108 -4.16 -1.22 -10.40
CA ASN A 108 -5.41 -1.89 -10.05
C ASN A 108 -5.51 -3.27 -10.68
N LYS A 109 -5.13 -3.41 -11.95
CA LYS A 109 -5.12 -4.71 -12.62
C LYS A 109 -4.13 -5.68 -11.99
N LEU A 110 -2.92 -5.21 -11.65
CA LEU A 110 -1.91 -6.02 -10.99
C LEU A 110 -2.36 -6.47 -9.59
N ARG A 111 -3.08 -5.63 -8.86
CA ARG A 111 -3.67 -5.98 -7.55
C ARG A 111 -4.79 -7.01 -7.69
N GLU A 112 -5.67 -6.82 -8.67
CA GLU A 112 -6.76 -7.75 -8.99
C GLU A 112 -6.22 -9.14 -9.32
N VAL A 113 -5.29 -9.25 -10.28
CA VAL A 113 -4.70 -10.55 -10.66
C VAL A 113 -3.87 -11.16 -9.54
N SER A 114 -3.38 -10.34 -8.61
CA SER A 114 -2.64 -10.81 -7.44
C SER A 114 -3.52 -11.43 -6.37
N GLY A 115 -4.85 -11.30 -6.46
CA GLY A 115 -5.73 -11.66 -5.37
C GLY A 115 -5.50 -10.80 -4.13
N VAL A 116 -4.96 -9.58 -4.31
CA VAL A 116 -4.99 -8.54 -3.27
C VAL A 116 -6.44 -8.05 -3.25
N ILE A 117 -7.29 -8.80 -2.55
CA ILE A 117 -8.73 -8.57 -2.55
C ILE A 117 -9.01 -7.23 -1.88
N ILE A 118 -9.81 -6.42 -2.56
CA ILE A 118 -10.47 -5.23 -2.01
C ILE A 118 -11.56 -5.72 -1.04
N ASN A 119 -11.17 -6.30 0.10
CA ASN A 119 -12.11 -7.02 0.96
C ASN A 119 -13.13 -6.10 1.65
N GLU A 120 -12.87 -4.80 1.72
CA GLU A 120 -13.64 -3.92 2.62
C GLU A 120 -14.59 -2.95 1.94
N VAL A 121 -14.38 -2.70 0.65
CA VAL A 121 -15.18 -1.75 -0.12
C VAL A 121 -16.53 -2.35 -0.51
N GLU A 122 -16.61 -3.68 -0.65
CA GLU A 122 -17.78 -4.30 -1.30
C GLU A 122 -18.89 -4.77 -0.34
N ASN A 123 -18.69 -4.84 0.98
CA ASN A 123 -19.67 -5.53 1.86
C ASN A 123 -20.09 -4.80 3.15
N ASN A 124 -19.63 -3.57 3.40
CA ASN A 124 -20.01 -2.85 4.62
C ASN A 124 -21.04 -1.74 4.31
N PRO A 125 -22.28 -1.82 4.84
CA PRO A 125 -23.27 -0.76 4.66
C PRO A 125 -22.72 0.56 5.21
N ARG A 126 -23.07 1.67 4.55
CA ARG A 126 -22.66 3.01 4.98
C ARG A 126 -23.07 3.21 6.45
N PRO A 127 -22.12 3.53 7.35
CA PRO A 127 -22.42 3.58 8.77
C PRO A 127 -23.20 4.85 9.12
N GLN A 128 -24.07 4.75 10.14
CA GLN A 128 -24.89 5.88 10.60
C GLN A 128 -24.07 7.05 11.17
N TRP A 129 -22.84 6.78 11.61
CA TRP A 129 -21.95 7.82 12.12
C TRP A 129 -21.40 8.71 11.01
N LEU A 130 -21.42 8.26 9.75
CA LEU A 130 -20.87 9.01 8.62
C LEU A 130 -21.88 10.06 8.12
N LYS A 131 -21.83 11.22 8.77
CA LYS A 131 -22.62 12.41 8.41
C LYS A 131 -21.75 13.44 7.72
N SER A 132 -22.21 14.03 6.63
CA SER A 132 -21.43 14.98 5.84
C SER A 132 -21.01 16.21 6.66
N GLU A 133 -21.83 16.65 7.62
CA GLU A 133 -21.56 17.79 8.50
C GLU A 133 -20.49 17.48 9.57
N SER A 134 -20.18 16.20 9.79
CA SER A 134 -19.15 15.73 10.71
C SER A 134 -17.77 15.64 10.07
N ILE A 135 -17.66 15.71 8.74
CA ILE A 135 -16.37 15.74 8.03
C ILE A 135 -15.72 17.09 8.30
N SER A 136 -14.63 17.10 9.09
CA SER A 136 -13.94 18.34 9.46
C SER A 136 -12.78 18.68 8.54
N ASN A 137 -12.04 17.67 8.09
CA ASN A 137 -10.83 17.81 7.27
C ASN A 137 -10.79 16.71 6.20
N SER A 138 -10.12 17.00 5.08
CA SER A 138 -9.83 16.01 4.03
C SER A 138 -8.39 16.10 3.54
N LEU A 139 -7.87 14.99 3.04
CA LEU A 139 -6.60 14.93 2.31
C LEU A 139 -6.77 14.15 1.01
N ASP A 140 -6.51 14.82 -0.12
CA ASP A 140 -6.32 14.15 -1.39
C ASP A 140 -4.88 13.69 -1.56
N ALA A 141 -4.65 12.39 -1.36
CA ALA A 141 -3.33 11.78 -1.44
C ALA A 141 -3.04 11.15 -2.80
N ARG A 142 -3.91 11.33 -3.81
CA ARG A 142 -3.72 10.71 -5.13
C ARG A 142 -2.40 11.10 -5.77
N GLU A 143 -2.09 12.39 -5.82
CA GLU A 143 -0.83 12.86 -6.41
C GLU A 143 0.39 12.36 -5.64
N ILE A 144 0.34 12.42 -4.30
CA ILE A 144 1.41 11.91 -3.42
C ILE A 144 1.71 10.44 -3.75
N ILE A 145 0.67 9.61 -3.79
CA ILE A 145 0.77 8.18 -4.04
C ILE A 145 1.25 7.90 -5.47
N MET A 146 0.70 8.59 -6.46
CA MET A 146 1.04 8.38 -7.87
C MET A 146 2.48 8.79 -8.20
N ASN A 147 3.05 9.73 -7.44
CA ASN A 147 4.46 10.11 -7.51
C ASN A 147 5.38 9.17 -6.68
N GLY A 148 4.84 8.08 -6.14
CA GLY A 148 5.58 7.09 -5.34
C GLY A 148 5.80 7.50 -3.88
N GLY A 149 5.17 8.59 -3.42
CA GLY A 149 5.19 9.03 -2.03
C GLY A 149 4.16 8.31 -1.15
N HIS A 150 4.20 8.61 0.16
CA HIS A 150 3.36 7.95 1.16
C HIS A 150 2.68 8.96 2.08
N PRO A 151 1.33 8.98 2.18
CA PRO A 151 0.61 9.98 2.98
C PRO A 151 0.50 9.60 4.47
N LEU A 152 1.07 8.48 4.90
CA LEU A 152 0.76 7.89 6.21
C LEU A 152 1.11 8.81 7.40
N ASP A 153 2.31 9.39 7.46
CA ASP A 153 2.67 10.30 8.56
C ASP A 153 1.70 11.51 8.61
N GLN A 154 1.41 12.11 7.46
CA GLN A 154 0.49 13.24 7.35
C GLN A 154 -0.93 12.87 7.79
N VAL A 155 -1.46 11.74 7.32
CA VAL A 155 -2.80 11.27 7.74
C VAL A 155 -2.81 10.98 9.24
N MET A 156 -1.75 10.35 9.78
CA MET A 156 -1.67 10.04 11.20
C MET A 156 -1.65 11.30 12.08
N GLU A 157 -0.98 12.35 11.64
CA GLU A 157 -1.01 13.64 12.33
C GLU A 157 -2.41 14.26 12.35
N GLU A 158 -3.14 14.17 11.24
CA GLU A 158 -4.49 14.74 11.14
C GLU A 158 -5.51 13.94 11.94
N VAL A 159 -5.51 12.61 11.85
CA VAL A 159 -6.48 11.77 12.57
C VAL A 159 -6.27 11.84 14.10
N LYS A 160 -5.04 12.05 14.57
CA LYS A 160 -4.75 12.24 16.01
C LYS A 160 -5.24 13.57 16.58
N LYS A 161 -5.46 14.58 15.73
CA LYS A 161 -6.00 15.89 16.11
C LYS A 161 -7.52 15.95 16.03
N LEU A 162 -8.18 14.87 15.58
CA LEU A 162 -9.64 14.84 15.44
C LEU A 162 -10.34 15.03 16.79
N ASP A 163 -11.22 16.02 16.84
CA ASP A 163 -12.16 16.18 17.95
C ASP A 163 -13.15 15.00 18.01
N LYS A 164 -13.81 14.86 19.16
CA LYS A 164 -14.90 13.89 19.32
C LYS A 164 -16.00 14.15 18.27
N ASN A 165 -16.49 13.08 17.65
CA ASN A 165 -17.53 13.10 16.59
C ASN A 165 -17.14 13.80 15.27
N LYS A 166 -15.86 14.14 15.09
CA LYS A 166 -15.34 14.61 13.80
C LYS A 166 -14.77 13.46 12.98
N ILE A 167 -14.82 13.64 11.66
CA ILE A 167 -14.43 12.65 10.67
C ILE A 167 -13.36 13.28 9.78
N PHE A 168 -12.29 12.52 9.53
CA PHE A 168 -11.31 12.82 8.51
C PHE A 168 -11.61 12.02 7.24
N GLU A 169 -11.52 12.66 6.08
CA GLU A 169 -11.66 12.02 4.77
C GLU A 169 -10.29 11.89 4.09
N LEU A 170 -9.93 10.69 3.69
CA LEU A 170 -8.73 10.40 2.90
C LEU A 170 -9.15 9.95 1.49
N ILE A 171 -8.64 10.62 0.45
CA ILE A 171 -8.89 10.27 -0.94
C ILE A 171 -7.65 9.59 -1.54
N THR A 172 -7.80 8.39 -2.08
CA THR A 172 -6.71 7.58 -2.66
C THR A 172 -7.07 7.05 -4.06
N PRO A 173 -6.06 6.73 -4.90
CA PRO A 173 -6.30 6.30 -6.28
C PRO A 173 -6.70 4.81 -6.36
N PHE A 174 -6.52 4.08 -5.26
CA PHE A 174 -6.84 2.67 -5.07
C PHE A 174 -7.16 2.41 -3.59
N ALA A 175 -7.77 1.27 -3.28
CA ALA A 175 -8.12 0.91 -1.91
C ALA A 175 -6.90 0.96 -0.96
N PRO A 176 -6.99 1.67 0.17
CA PRO A 176 -5.87 1.84 1.09
C PRO A 176 -5.86 0.77 2.19
N ASP A 177 -6.06 -0.50 1.82
CA ASP A 177 -6.13 -1.67 2.73
C ASP A 177 -5.12 -1.65 3.90
N PRO A 178 -3.81 -1.39 3.69
CA PRO A 178 -2.87 -1.30 4.81
C PRO A 178 -3.23 -0.19 5.78
N LEU A 179 -3.52 1.01 5.27
CA LEU A 179 -3.86 2.18 6.09
C LEU A 179 -5.09 1.90 6.95
N ILE A 180 -6.09 1.21 6.40
CA ILE A 180 -7.30 0.82 7.15
C ILE A 180 -6.94 -0.04 8.36
N ASN A 181 -6.07 -1.05 8.17
CA ASN A 181 -5.60 -1.89 9.27
C ASN A 181 -4.81 -1.08 10.31
N ILE A 182 -4.02 -0.09 9.90
CA ILE A 182 -3.31 0.83 10.81
C ILE A 182 -4.28 1.65 11.64
N PHE A 183 -5.29 2.24 11.01
CA PHE A 183 -6.26 3.07 11.72
C PHE A 183 -7.06 2.23 12.73
N ARG A 184 -7.52 1.04 12.34
CA ARG A 184 -8.25 0.16 13.27
C ARG A 184 -7.40 -0.32 14.43
N SER A 185 -6.14 -0.69 14.20
CA SER A 185 -5.23 -1.11 15.27
C SER A 185 -4.95 0.01 16.28
N GLN A 186 -4.99 1.27 15.82
CA GLN A 186 -4.87 2.45 16.66
C GLN A 186 -6.19 2.92 17.30
N GLY A 187 -7.26 2.13 17.18
CA GLY A 187 -8.54 2.44 17.83
C GLY A 187 -9.41 3.44 17.08
N PHE A 188 -9.20 3.64 15.77
CA PHE A 188 -10.12 4.42 14.94
C PHE A 188 -11.23 3.53 14.35
N GLU A 189 -12.40 4.13 14.13
CA GLU A 189 -13.43 3.57 13.27
C GLU A 189 -13.18 4.02 11.83
N VAL A 190 -13.24 3.07 10.89
CA VAL A 190 -12.89 3.30 9.49
C VAL A 190 -13.95 2.71 8.58
N TRP A 191 -14.40 3.48 7.60
CA TRP A 191 -15.25 3.01 6.51
C TRP A 191 -14.73 3.52 5.18
N VAL A 192 -14.85 2.70 4.13
CA VAL A 192 -14.32 3.02 2.80
C VAL A 192 -15.41 2.88 1.76
N GLU A 193 -15.50 3.85 0.87
CA GLU A 193 -16.29 3.78 -0.34
C GLU A 193 -15.43 3.93 -1.58
N GLN A 194 -15.83 3.23 -2.64
CA GLN A 194 -15.32 3.49 -3.98
C GLN A 194 -16.31 4.39 -4.70
N GLU A 195 -15.90 5.63 -4.94
CA GLU A 195 -16.70 6.61 -5.68
C GLU A 195 -16.56 6.41 -7.19
N SER A 196 -15.39 5.97 -7.65
CA SER A 196 -15.14 5.60 -9.05
C SER A 196 -13.97 4.61 -9.16
N VAL A 197 -13.65 4.18 -10.39
CA VAL A 197 -12.56 3.22 -10.66
C VAL A 197 -11.23 3.64 -10.02
N ASN A 198 -10.95 4.95 -9.89
CA ASN A 198 -9.68 5.49 -9.41
C ASN A 198 -9.84 6.47 -8.24
N LEU A 199 -10.94 6.37 -7.52
CA LEU A 199 -11.23 7.27 -6.42
C LEU A 199 -11.89 6.46 -5.30
N TYR A 200 -11.11 6.28 -4.24
CA TYR A 200 -11.56 5.70 -2.99
C TYR A 200 -11.57 6.81 -1.94
N LYS A 201 -12.65 6.86 -1.16
CA LYS A 201 -12.78 7.73 0.01
C LYS A 201 -12.76 6.85 1.25
N THR A 202 -11.83 7.14 2.16
CA THR A 202 -11.71 6.49 3.45
C THR A 202 -12.05 7.48 4.55
N TYR A 203 -13.06 7.16 5.32
CA TYR A 203 -13.57 7.96 6.42
C TYR A 203 -13.07 7.40 7.74
N ILE A 204 -12.48 8.26 8.56
CA ILE A 204 -11.81 7.89 9.80
C ILE A 204 -12.35 8.74 10.94
N LYS A 205 -12.75 8.13 12.06
CA LYS A 205 -13.12 8.83 13.29
C LYS A 205 -12.54 8.13 14.52
N ASN A 206 -12.45 8.84 15.64
CA ASN A 206 -12.17 8.21 16.93
C ASN A 206 -13.28 7.21 17.31
N LYS A 207 -12.88 6.05 17.84
CA LYS A 207 -13.81 5.12 18.50
C LYS A 207 -14.21 5.73 19.85
N GLU A 208 -15.50 5.68 20.16
CA GLU A 208 -16.05 6.25 21.42
C GLU A 208 -15.53 5.55 22.67
#